data_AF-M7TMJ2-F1
#
_entry.id   AF-M7TMJ2-F1
#
_cell.length_a   1.000
_cell.length_b   1.000
_cell.length_c   1.000
_cell.angle_alpha   90.00
_cell.angle_beta   90.00
_cell.angle_gamma   90.00
#
_symmetry.space_group_name_H-M   'P 1'
#
loop_
_entity.id
_entity.type
_entity.pdbx_description
1 polymer ?
#
loop_
_entity_poly.entity_id
_entity_poly.type
_entity_poly.pdbx_seq_one_letter_code
_entity_poly.pdbx_strand_id
1 'polypeptide(L)'
;MAFAQLLGTGIFLSLILTIAEATRRLYFHPLAHIPGPKLAALTWWYESYFDVIQPGQYVFKIQTSMNNMVRWKKNCVLIIAELEITKGPILRITPDELHIQDVGFLDTVYAPSASPRNKYEYQLRTLRILGGVGTTARYDLHKKRRAALSPFFSKRNVLHLEPLINKKVEQLFQMIDKHAKEQSPAN
;
A
#
# COMPACT_ATOMS: atom_id res chain seq x y z
N MET A 1 -47.56 10.13 3.44
CA MET A 1 -47.41 9.66 4.84
C MET A 1 -46.45 8.47 4.91
N ALA A 2 -46.80 7.30 4.35
CA ALA A 2 -45.95 6.10 4.41
C ALA A 2 -44.54 6.27 3.81
N PHE A 3 -44.41 6.97 2.67
CA PHE A 3 -43.10 7.21 2.04
C PHE A 3 -42.14 8.04 2.92
N ALA A 4 -42.65 9.08 3.59
CA ALA A 4 -41.85 9.90 4.51
C ALA A 4 -41.42 9.10 5.76
N GLN A 5 -42.27 8.21 6.25
CA GLN A 5 -41.95 7.31 7.36
C GLN A 5 -40.87 6.28 6.97
N LEU A 6 -40.94 5.73 5.75
CA LEU A 6 -39.90 4.83 5.22
C LEU A 6 -38.56 5.54 5.06
N LEU A 7 -38.54 6.78 4.54
CA LEU A 7 -37.31 7.57 4.46
C LEU A 7 -36.75 7.91 5.84
N GLY A 8 -37.60 8.35 6.77
CA GLY A 8 -37.18 8.69 8.13
C GLY A 8 -36.58 7.50 8.88
N THR A 9 -37.24 6.33 8.81
CA THR A 9 -36.72 5.09 9.41
C THR A 9 -35.42 4.63 8.76
N GLY A 10 -35.30 4.74 7.43
CA GLY A 10 -34.06 4.43 6.72
C GLY A 10 -32.87 5.31 7.14
N ILE A 11 -33.08 6.62 7.26
CA ILE A 11 -32.04 7.56 7.72
C ILE A 11 -31.63 7.24 9.16
N PHE A 12 -32.60 6.97 10.03
CA PHE A 12 -32.35 6.65 11.43
C PHE A 12 -31.54 5.36 11.59
N LEU A 13 -31.91 4.29 10.88
CA LEU A 13 -31.16 3.03 10.87
C LEU A 13 -29.74 3.23 10.33
N SER A 14 -29.58 3.99 9.25
CA SER A 14 -28.26 4.31 8.69
C SER A 14 -27.38 5.06 9.70
N LEU A 15 -27.95 6.02 10.43
CA LEU A 15 -27.21 6.76 11.46
C LEU A 15 -26.75 5.83 12.60
N ILE A 16 -27.63 4.94 13.07
CA ILE A 16 -27.26 3.96 14.11
C ILE A 16 -26.13 3.05 13.61
N LEU A 17 -26.25 2.50 12.41
CA LEU A 17 -25.25 1.58 11.84
C LEU A 17 -23.89 2.28 11.64
N THR A 18 -23.88 3.54 11.21
CA THR A 18 -22.64 4.31 11.04
C THR A 18 -21.96 4.62 12.37
N ILE A 19 -22.72 4.98 13.42
CA ILE A 19 -22.18 5.20 14.77
C ILE A 19 -21.66 3.89 15.39
N ALA A 20 -22.40 2.79 15.20
CA ALA A 20 -21.98 1.47 15.68
C ALA A 20 -20.66 1.04 15.03
N GLU A 21 -20.55 1.20 13.70
CA GLU A 21 -19.33 0.87 12.95
C GLU A 21 -18.15 1.78 13.32
N ALA A 22 -18.40 3.07 13.53
CA ALA A 22 -17.39 4.02 14.02
C ALA A 22 -16.80 3.59 15.37
N THR A 23 -17.67 3.23 16.30
CA THR A 23 -17.29 2.75 17.63
C THR A 23 -16.50 1.44 17.55
N ARG A 24 -16.97 0.52 16.70
CA ARG A 24 -16.27 -0.75 16.43
C ARG A 24 -14.85 -0.53 15.90
N ARG A 25 -14.66 0.38 14.93
CA ARG A 25 -13.35 0.65 14.31
C ARG A 25 -12.35 1.35 15.24
N LEU A 26 -12.84 2.22 16.11
CA LEU A 26 -11.99 2.99 17.02
C LEU A 26 -11.59 2.21 18.28
N TYR A 27 -12.50 1.43 18.85
CA TYR A 27 -12.27 0.81 20.17
C TYR A 27 -12.18 -0.72 20.14
N PHE A 28 -13.02 -1.38 19.33
CA PHE A 28 -13.12 -2.85 19.30
C PHE A 28 -12.36 -3.49 18.14
N HIS A 29 -11.64 -2.69 17.35
CA HIS A 29 -10.86 -3.20 16.23
C HIS A 29 -9.57 -3.85 16.73
N PRO A 30 -9.11 -4.97 16.13
CA PRO A 30 -7.81 -5.56 16.49
C PRO A 30 -6.65 -4.56 16.41
N LEU A 31 -6.74 -3.59 15.49
CA LEU A 31 -5.74 -2.54 15.29
C LEU A 31 -5.97 -1.27 16.13
N ALA A 32 -6.93 -1.26 17.07
CA ALA A 32 -7.27 -0.07 17.86
C ALA A 32 -6.15 0.38 18.80
N HIS A 33 -5.31 -0.55 19.25
CA HIS A 33 -4.15 -0.26 20.10
C HIS A 33 -2.99 0.39 19.35
N ILE A 34 -3.00 0.33 18.01
CA ILE A 34 -1.94 0.88 17.17
C ILE A 34 -2.19 2.38 16.99
N PRO A 35 -1.18 3.22 17.27
CA PRO A 35 -1.35 4.66 17.21
C PRO A 35 -1.51 5.16 15.77
N GLY A 36 -2.28 6.24 15.60
CA GLY A 36 -2.52 6.87 14.30
C GLY A 36 -3.57 7.98 14.40
N PRO A 37 -3.77 8.79 13.34
CA PRO A 37 -4.84 9.78 13.30
C PRO A 37 -6.21 9.12 13.48
N LYS A 38 -7.03 9.59 14.43
CA LYS A 38 -8.35 9.00 14.69
C LYS A 38 -9.27 9.00 13.47
N LEU A 39 -9.17 10.03 12.62
CA LEU A 39 -9.92 10.12 11.37
C LEU A 39 -9.51 9.03 10.37
N ALA A 40 -8.21 8.73 10.29
CA ALA A 40 -7.66 7.65 9.46
C ALA A 40 -8.14 6.28 9.94
N ALA A 41 -8.20 6.07 11.26
CA ALA A 41 -8.73 4.83 11.84
C ALA A 41 -10.25 4.64 11.62
N LEU A 42 -10.98 5.73 11.36
CA LEU A 42 -12.44 5.73 11.24
C LEU A 42 -12.90 5.41 9.80
N THR A 43 -12.36 6.11 8.80
CA THR A 43 -12.82 5.98 7.41
C THR A 43 -11.68 6.11 6.40
N TRP A 44 -11.86 5.48 5.24
CA TRP A 44 -11.00 5.68 4.06
C TRP A 44 -11.14 7.07 3.41
N TRP A 45 -12.15 7.85 3.83
CA TRP A 45 -12.33 9.22 3.36
C TRP A 45 -11.17 10.13 3.74
N TYR A 46 -10.49 9.84 4.85
CA TYR A 46 -9.31 10.60 5.26
C TYR A 46 -8.19 10.50 4.23
N GLU A 47 -7.82 9.27 3.83
CA GLU A 47 -6.86 9.02 2.75
C GLU A 47 -7.35 9.60 1.42
N SER A 48 -8.62 9.32 1.07
CA SER A 48 -9.21 9.80 -0.20
C SER A 48 -9.16 11.32 -0.32
N TYR A 49 -9.33 12.07 0.77
CA TYR A 49 -9.20 13.52 0.78
C TYR A 49 -7.77 13.98 0.41
N PHE A 50 -6.74 13.32 0.94
CA PHE A 50 -5.35 13.70 0.69
C PHE A 50 -4.77 13.17 -0.62
N ASP A 51 -5.41 12.18 -1.25
CA ASP A 51 -4.96 11.61 -2.52
C ASP A 51 -5.78 12.08 -3.73
N VAL A 52 -7.09 12.30 -3.56
CA VAL A 52 -7.99 12.72 -4.65
C VAL A 52 -8.11 14.24 -4.71
N ILE A 53 -8.31 14.90 -3.57
CA ILE A 53 -8.56 16.36 -3.53
C ILE A 53 -7.23 17.11 -3.42
N GLN A 54 -6.33 16.65 -2.55
CA GLN A 54 -4.95 17.12 -2.54
C GLN A 54 -4.14 16.16 -3.41
N PRO A 55 -3.27 16.62 -4.31
CA PRO A 55 -2.62 15.74 -5.29
C PRO A 55 -1.55 14.86 -4.62
N GLY A 56 -1.95 13.72 -4.04
CA GLY A 56 -1.07 12.69 -3.48
C GLY A 56 -0.29 13.10 -2.23
N GLN A 57 -0.86 13.97 -1.39
CA GLN A 57 -0.16 14.46 -0.19
C GLN A 57 -0.20 13.49 1.00
N TYR A 58 -0.92 12.37 0.88
CA TYR A 58 -1.14 11.49 2.01
C TYR A 58 0.15 10.88 2.57
N VAL A 59 1.08 10.51 1.68
CA VAL A 59 2.41 9.98 2.06
C VAL A 59 3.18 10.96 2.93
N PHE A 60 3.18 12.26 2.60
CA PHE A 60 3.85 13.28 3.39
C PHE A 60 3.16 13.50 4.75
N LYS A 61 1.84 13.37 4.80
CA LYS A 61 1.09 13.44 6.06
C LYS A 61 1.40 12.27 6.99
N ILE A 62 1.54 11.07 6.43
CA ILE A 62 1.99 9.88 7.16
C ILE A 62 3.40 10.11 7.69
N GLN A 63 4.34 10.53 6.83
CA GLN A 63 5.73 10.82 7.24
C GLN A 63 5.79 11.86 8.36
N THR A 64 5.00 12.92 8.28
CA THR A 64 4.92 13.95 9.32
C THR A 64 4.41 13.37 10.64
N SER A 65 3.38 12.52 10.59
CA SER A 65 2.84 11.84 11.76
C SER A 65 3.87 10.89 12.40
N MET A 66 4.67 10.26 11.55
CA MET A 66 5.75 9.34 11.94
C MET A 66 6.89 10.08 12.63
N ASN A 67 7.35 11.19 12.04
CA ASN A 67 8.38 12.05 12.61
C ASN A 67 7.94 12.64 13.96
N ASN A 68 6.67 13.06 14.06
CA ASN A 68 6.09 13.50 15.31
C ASN A 68 6.11 12.38 16.35
N MET A 69 5.69 11.17 16.00
CA MET A 69 5.74 10.02 16.92
C MET A 69 7.15 9.72 17.44
N VAL A 70 8.14 9.71 16.55
CA VAL A 70 9.55 9.51 16.92
C VAL A 70 10.00 10.62 17.88
N ARG A 71 9.65 11.88 17.59
CA ARG A 71 9.96 13.02 18.47
C ARG A 71 9.27 12.94 19.83
N TRP A 72 7.99 12.59 19.86
CA TRP A 72 7.22 12.41 21.10
C TRP A 72 7.84 11.31 21.98
N LYS A 73 8.20 10.16 21.41
CA LYS A 73 8.89 9.09 22.15
C LYS A 73 10.23 9.56 22.74
N LYS A 74 11.04 10.28 21.97
CA LYS A 74 12.33 10.83 22.42
C LYS A 74 12.18 11.83 23.58
N ASN A 75 11.14 12.66 23.55
CA ASN A 75 10.91 13.69 24.56
C ASN A 75 10.27 13.15 25.86
N CYS A 76 9.49 12.07 25.77
CA CYS A 76 8.79 11.49 26.93
C CYS A 76 9.63 10.49 27.74
N VAL A 77 10.71 9.94 27.17
CA VAL A 77 11.43 8.81 27.76
C VAL A 77 12.93 9.12 27.86
N LEU A 78 13.36 9.68 28.99
CA LEU A 78 14.79 9.97 29.26
C LEU A 78 15.58 8.76 29.81
N ILE A 79 14.95 7.62 30.13
CA ILE A 79 15.66 6.51 30.84
C ILE A 79 15.46 5.10 30.19
N ILE A 80 14.46 4.88 29.34
CA ILE A 80 14.16 3.53 28.77
C ILE A 80 14.52 3.42 27.26
N ALA A 81 14.96 4.51 26.64
CA ALA A 81 14.94 4.67 25.19
C ALA A 81 15.98 3.83 24.41
N GLU A 82 17.12 3.43 25.00
CA GLU A 82 18.22 2.84 24.22
C GLU A 82 17.91 1.49 23.57
N LEU A 83 16.96 0.70 24.10
CA LEU A 83 16.61 -0.62 23.56
C LEU A 83 15.42 -0.60 22.57
N GLU A 84 14.52 0.39 22.63
CA GLU A 84 13.35 0.48 21.74
C GLU A 84 13.56 1.40 20.52
N ILE A 85 14.64 2.19 20.47
CA ILE A 85 14.95 3.08 19.35
C ILE A 85 15.17 2.33 18.02
N THR A 86 15.55 1.05 18.07
CA THR A 86 15.79 0.22 16.87
C THR A 86 14.50 -0.20 16.15
N LYS A 87 13.35 -0.18 16.82
CA LYS A 87 12.07 -0.54 16.20
C LYS A 87 11.43 0.70 15.59
N GLY A 88 11.32 0.68 14.26
CA GLY A 88 10.71 1.76 13.51
C GLY A 88 9.25 2.03 13.90
N PRO A 89 8.75 3.25 13.68
CA PRO A 89 7.38 3.60 14.00
C PRO A 89 6.37 2.82 13.15
N ILE A 90 5.30 2.36 13.79
CA ILE A 90 4.16 1.69 13.16
C ILE A 90 2.93 2.57 13.37
N LEU A 91 2.25 2.92 12.28
CA LEU A 91 1.11 3.81 12.27
C LEU A 91 -0.10 3.15 11.61
N ARG A 92 -1.28 3.33 12.20
CA ARG A 92 -2.53 3.02 11.54
C ARG A 92 -2.91 4.15 10.58
N ILE A 93 -3.01 3.84 9.30
CA ILE A 93 -3.25 4.82 8.22
C ILE A 93 -4.64 4.69 7.60
N THR A 94 -5.30 3.55 7.72
CA THR A 94 -6.70 3.39 7.35
C THR A 94 -7.38 2.49 8.40
N PRO A 95 -8.69 2.22 8.31
CA PRO A 95 -9.33 1.29 9.23
C PRO A 95 -8.63 -0.08 9.26
N ASP A 96 -8.11 -0.55 8.13
CA ASP A 96 -7.60 -1.91 7.96
C ASP A 96 -6.11 -1.99 7.57
N GLU A 97 -5.42 -0.85 7.40
CA GLU A 97 -4.02 -0.83 6.95
C GLU A 97 -3.08 -0.12 7.93
N LEU A 98 -1.84 -0.64 7.95
CA LEU A 98 -0.75 -0.14 8.76
C LEU A 98 0.39 0.31 7.86
N HIS A 99 0.98 1.44 8.22
CA HIS A 99 2.26 1.89 7.71
C HIS A 99 3.36 1.48 8.69
N ILE A 100 4.35 0.74 8.20
CA ILE A 100 5.42 0.17 9.01
C ILE A 100 6.73 0.69 8.45
N GLN A 101 7.44 1.50 9.24
CA GLN A 101 8.78 1.99 8.89
C GLN A 101 9.86 1.27 9.72
N ASP A 102 9.73 -0.05 9.88
CA ASP A 102 10.62 -0.90 10.66
C ASP A 102 11.19 -2.03 9.80
N VAL A 103 12.52 -2.09 9.69
CA VAL A 103 13.23 -3.16 8.97
C VAL A 103 13.04 -4.50 9.66
N GLY A 104 12.87 -4.52 10.98
CA GLY A 104 12.61 -5.75 11.75
C GLY A 104 11.29 -6.44 11.37
N PHE A 105 10.38 -5.75 10.67
CA PHE A 105 9.13 -6.31 10.21
C PHE A 105 9.18 -6.93 8.79
N LEU A 106 10.33 -6.84 8.10
CA LEU A 106 10.47 -7.36 6.75
C LEU A 106 10.13 -8.86 6.66
N ASP A 107 10.62 -9.68 7.58
CA ASP A 107 10.34 -11.12 7.58
C ASP A 107 8.86 -11.44 7.91
N THR A 108 8.17 -10.53 8.60
CA THR A 108 6.74 -10.66 8.88
C THR A 108 5.89 -10.33 7.65
N VAL A 109 6.26 -9.27 6.91
CA VAL A 109 5.56 -8.84 5.69
C VAL A 109 5.88 -9.76 4.51
N TYR A 110 7.16 -10.03 4.30
CA TYR A 110 7.69 -10.93 3.28
C TYR A 110 7.89 -12.33 3.87
N ALA A 111 6.79 -12.88 4.40
CA ALA A 111 6.80 -14.16 5.09
C ALA A 111 7.40 -15.28 4.23
N PRO A 112 8.18 -16.20 4.84
CA PRO A 112 8.73 -17.34 4.13
C PRO A 112 7.60 -18.26 3.64
N SER A 113 7.91 -19.13 2.68
CA SER A 113 6.93 -20.07 2.12
C SER A 113 6.30 -21.02 3.15
N ALA A 114 6.92 -21.18 4.33
CA ALA A 114 6.37 -21.95 5.45
C ALA A 114 5.17 -21.26 6.14
N SER A 115 5.01 -19.95 5.97
CA SER A 115 3.91 -19.17 6.55
C SER A 115 3.17 -18.42 5.45
N PRO A 116 2.34 -19.12 4.64
CA PRO A 116 1.63 -18.50 3.53
C PRO A 116 0.70 -17.37 4.00
N ARG A 117 0.63 -16.32 3.18
CA ARG A 117 -0.25 -15.16 3.38
C ARG A 117 -0.98 -14.86 2.08
N ASN A 118 -2.27 -14.53 2.20
CA ASN A 118 -3.04 -14.00 1.09
C ASN A 118 -2.80 -12.49 1.00
N LYS A 119 -2.77 -11.97 -0.22
CA LYS A 119 -2.71 -10.51 -0.43
C LYS A 119 -4.04 -9.87 -0.05
N TYR A 120 -4.00 -8.59 0.30
CA TYR A 120 -5.20 -7.83 0.59
C TYR A 120 -5.98 -7.50 -0.69
N GLU A 121 -7.19 -8.04 -0.83
CA GLU A 121 -7.94 -8.03 -2.09
C GLU A 121 -8.32 -6.62 -2.56
N TYR A 122 -8.62 -5.71 -1.63
CA TYR A 122 -8.94 -4.32 -1.94
C TYR A 122 -7.80 -3.64 -2.71
N GLN A 123 -6.55 -3.82 -2.26
CA GLN A 123 -5.38 -3.22 -2.89
C GLN A 123 -5.14 -3.74 -4.31
N LEU A 124 -5.50 -4.99 -4.60
CA LEU A 124 -5.31 -5.60 -5.93
C LEU A 124 -6.21 -4.99 -7.01
N ARG A 125 -7.28 -4.28 -6.63
CA ARG A 125 -8.19 -3.60 -7.57
C ARG A 125 -7.49 -2.49 -8.35
N THR A 126 -6.43 -1.92 -7.81
CA THR A 126 -5.63 -0.84 -8.44
C THR A 126 -4.96 -1.28 -9.75
N LEU A 127 -4.57 -2.56 -9.86
CA LEU A 127 -3.86 -3.07 -11.04
C LEU A 127 -4.77 -3.29 -12.26
N ARG A 128 -6.10 -3.31 -12.08
CA ARG A 128 -7.12 -3.43 -13.15
C ARG A 128 -6.92 -4.56 -14.18
N ILE A 129 -6.14 -5.60 -13.84
CA ILE A 129 -5.85 -6.74 -14.72
C ILE A 129 -6.45 -8.00 -14.09
N LEU A 130 -7.58 -8.46 -14.60
CA LEU A 130 -8.23 -9.67 -14.10
C LEU A 130 -7.37 -10.90 -14.40
N GLY A 131 -7.21 -11.79 -13.41
CA GLY A 131 -6.52 -13.07 -13.59
C GLY A 131 -4.98 -13.02 -13.70
N GLY A 132 -4.37 -11.83 -13.63
CA GLY A 132 -2.92 -11.67 -13.65
C GLY A 132 -2.22 -12.21 -12.41
N VAL A 133 -0.91 -12.45 -12.50
CA VAL A 133 -0.09 -12.88 -11.36
C VAL A 133 -0.14 -11.82 -10.25
N GLY A 134 -0.02 -10.54 -10.60
CA GLY A 134 -0.08 -9.42 -9.65
C GLY A 134 -1.38 -9.35 -8.87
N THR A 135 -2.52 -9.59 -9.53
CA THR A 135 -3.88 -9.45 -8.97
C THR A 135 -4.44 -10.70 -8.30
N THR A 136 -3.65 -11.77 -8.19
CA THR A 136 -4.07 -13.00 -7.53
C THR A 136 -3.91 -12.89 -6.02
N ALA A 137 -5.02 -12.83 -5.26
CA ALA A 137 -5.00 -12.72 -3.80
C ALA A 137 -4.55 -13.99 -3.09
N ARG A 138 -5.09 -15.15 -3.50
CA ARG A 138 -4.84 -16.44 -2.87
C ARG A 138 -3.41 -16.92 -3.11
N TYR A 139 -2.72 -17.29 -2.04
CA TYR A 139 -1.33 -17.76 -2.08
C TYR A 139 -1.10 -18.91 -3.07
N ASP A 140 -1.87 -19.99 -2.98
CA ASP A 140 -1.64 -21.20 -3.80
C ASP A 140 -1.79 -20.92 -5.29
N LEU A 141 -2.80 -20.13 -5.65
CA LEU A 141 -3.06 -19.75 -7.03
C LEU A 141 -1.97 -18.79 -7.53
N HIS A 142 -1.54 -17.84 -6.71
CA HIS A 142 -0.43 -16.95 -7.02
C HIS A 142 0.87 -17.73 -7.24
N LYS A 143 1.16 -18.71 -6.38
CA LYS A 143 2.33 -19.60 -6.48
C LYS A 143 2.34 -20.36 -7.81
N LYS A 144 1.21 -20.99 -8.18
CA LYS A 144 1.05 -21.71 -9.46
C LYS A 144 1.26 -20.78 -10.66
N ARG A 145 0.62 -19.60 -10.64
CA ARG A 145 0.74 -18.61 -11.73
C ARG A 145 2.16 -18.04 -11.85
N ARG A 146 2.83 -17.77 -10.72
CA ARG A 146 4.22 -17.27 -10.72
C ARG A 146 5.21 -18.33 -11.20
N ALA A 147 4.99 -19.60 -10.87
CA ALA A 147 5.85 -20.70 -11.30
C ALA A 147 5.94 -20.81 -12.84
N ALA A 148 4.83 -20.58 -13.54
CA ALA A 148 4.80 -20.55 -15.01
C ALA A 148 5.71 -19.48 -15.64
N LEU A 149 6.01 -18.39 -14.92
CA LEU A 149 6.90 -17.34 -15.38
C LEU A 149 8.38 -17.61 -15.11
N SER A 150 8.71 -18.52 -14.20
CA SER A 150 10.09 -18.77 -13.77
C SER A 150 11.05 -19.14 -14.92
N PRO A 151 10.67 -19.97 -15.91
CA PRO A 151 11.56 -20.34 -17.00
C PRO A 151 12.03 -19.16 -17.85
N PHE A 152 11.19 -18.14 -18.05
CA PHE A 152 11.53 -16.94 -18.83
C PHE A 152 12.69 -16.15 -18.20
N PHE A 153 12.86 -16.23 -16.88
CA PHE A 153 13.93 -15.56 -16.14
C PHE A 153 15.12 -16.49 -15.83
N SER A 154 15.21 -17.66 -16.48
CA SER A 154 16.37 -18.53 -16.35
C SER A 154 17.61 -17.90 -16.98
N LYS A 155 18.79 -18.16 -16.43
CA LYS A 155 20.08 -17.66 -16.97
C LYS A 155 20.21 -17.93 -18.47
N ARG A 156 19.80 -19.12 -18.93
CA ARG A 156 19.82 -19.49 -20.35
C ARG A 156 18.93 -18.58 -21.20
N ASN A 157 17.69 -18.33 -20.77
CA ASN A 157 16.77 -17.48 -21.53
C ASN A 157 17.18 -16.00 -21.49
N VAL A 158 17.75 -15.54 -20.37
CA VAL A 158 18.31 -14.20 -20.27
C VAL A 158 19.45 -14.00 -21.26
N LEU A 159 20.42 -14.92 -21.30
CA LEU A 159 21.54 -14.87 -22.27
C LEU A 159 21.05 -15.01 -23.72
N HIS A 160 20.00 -15.79 -23.96
CA HIS A 160 19.42 -15.91 -25.29
C HIS A 160 18.74 -14.60 -25.76
N LEU A 161 18.12 -13.84 -24.85
CA LEU A 161 17.46 -12.56 -25.16
C LEU A 161 18.42 -11.37 -25.15
N GLU A 162 19.59 -11.48 -24.53
CA GLU A 162 20.59 -10.40 -24.43
C GLU A 162 20.93 -9.75 -25.79
N PRO A 163 21.23 -10.50 -26.88
CA PRO A 163 21.54 -9.87 -28.17
C PRO A 163 20.37 -9.04 -28.73
N LEU A 164 19.14 -9.49 -28.51
CA LEU A 164 17.95 -8.76 -28.95
C LEU A 164 17.79 -7.45 -28.17
N ILE A 165 18.01 -7.48 -26.85
CA ILE A 165 17.98 -6.28 -26.01
C ILE A 165 19.06 -5.30 -26.46
N ASN A 166 20.30 -5.77 -26.66
CA ASN A 166 21.41 -4.94 -27.13
C ASN A 166 21.08 -4.28 -28.48
N LYS A 167 20.46 -5.02 -29.41
CA LYS A 167 20.01 -4.46 -30.69
C LYS A 167 18.96 -3.34 -30.51
N LYS A 168 18.05 -3.47 -29.54
CA LYS A 168 17.03 -2.44 -29.25
C LYS A 168 17.62 -1.21 -28.58
N VAL A 169 18.60 -1.40 -27.69
CA VAL A 169 19.35 -0.31 -27.07
C VAL A 169 20.15 0.45 -28.14
N GLU A 170 20.81 -0.26 -29.05
CA GLU A 170 21.53 0.36 -30.17
C GLU A 170 20.60 1.18 -31.09
N GLN A 171 19.40 0.64 -31.38
CA GLN A 171 18.37 1.38 -32.13
C GLN A 171 17.95 2.67 -31.42
N LEU A 172 17.85 2.63 -30.09
CA LEU A 172 17.52 3.81 -29.29
C LEU A 172 18.65 4.86 -29.36
N PHE A 173 19.92 4.45 -29.25
CA PHE A 173 21.05 5.38 -29.38
C PHE A 173 21.09 6.04 -30.76
N GLN A 174 20.89 5.27 -31.82
CA GLN A 174 20.85 5.82 -33.18
C GLN A 174 19.73 6.86 -33.35
N MET A 175 18.57 6.61 -32.74
CA MET A 175 17.47 7.59 -32.75
C MET A 175 17.86 8.86 -32.00
N ILE A 176 18.44 8.74 -30.81
CA ILE A 176 18.87 9.88 -30.00
C ILE A 176 19.94 10.70 -30.75
N ASP A 177 20.95 10.04 -31.32
CA ASP A 177 22.01 10.69 -32.10
C ASP A 177 21.46 11.44 -33.31
N LYS A 178 20.46 10.87 -33.98
CA LYS A 178 19.80 11.53 -35.10
C LYS A 178 19.10 12.83 -34.65
N HIS A 179 18.31 12.76 -33.59
CA HIS A 179 17.59 13.93 -33.06
C HIS A 179 18.55 14.99 -32.50
N ALA A 180 19.65 14.57 -31.88
CA ALA A 180 20.71 15.46 -31.42
C ALA A 180 21.36 16.23 -32.59
N LYS A 181 21.62 15.55 -33.72
CA LYS A 181 22.16 16.19 -34.93
C LYS A 181 21.16 17.12 -35.61
N GLU A 182 19.90 16.72 -35.65
CA GLU A 182 18.81 17.48 -36.28
C GLU A 182 18.26 18.60 -35.37
N GLN A 183 18.77 18.72 -34.13
CA GLN A 183 18.27 19.64 -33.09
C GLN A 183 16.75 19.53 -32.87
N SER A 184 16.21 18.32 -33.03
CA SER A 184 14.80 18.01 -32.84
C SER A 184 14.58 17.30 -31.50
N PRO A 185 13.43 17.48 -30.84
CA PRO A 185 13.13 16.78 -29.59
C PRO A 185 12.92 15.28 -29.84
N ALA A 186 13.55 14.42 -29.05
CA ALA A 186 13.23 13.00 -28.97
C ALA A 186 12.03 12.81 -28.02
N ASN A 187 11.01 12.08 -28.47
CA ASN A 187 9.80 11.76 -27.70
C ASN A 187 9.73 10.25 -27.40
#